data_AF-A0A932Z8T2-F1
#
_entry.id   AF-A0A932Z8T2-F1
#
_cell.length_a   1.000
_cell.length_b   1.000
_cell.length_c   1.000
_cell.angle_alpha   90.00
_cell.angle_beta   90.00
_cell.angle_gamma   90.00
#
_symmetry.space_group_name_H-M   'P 1'
#
loop_
_entity.id
_entity.type
_entity.pdbx_description
1 polymer ?
#
loop_
_entity_poly.entity_id
_entity_poly.type
_entity_poly.pdbx_seq_one_letter_code
_entity_poly.pdbx_strand_id
1 'polypeptide(L)' 'AFVDRQTGSRWNLLGQAVEGSLKGQRLPPLFHTQSLWFYWVAANPTTTIYEGTT' A
#
# COMPACT_ATOMS: atom_id res chain seq x y z
N ALA A 1 4.47 -9.77 1.64
CA ALA A 1 4.76 -9.45 3.05
C ALA A 1 5.91 -8.45 3.07
N PHE A 2 5.87 -7.47 3.96
CA PHE A 2 6.82 -6.36 4.02
C PHE A 2 7.65 -6.49 5.30
N VAL A 3 8.93 -6.14 5.26
CA VAL A 3 9.80 -6.14 6.45
C VAL A 3 10.32 -4.74 6.67
N ASP A 4 10.03 -4.16 7.83
CA ASP A 4 10.52 -2.82 8.17
C ASP A 4 11.97 -2.87 8.68
N ARG A 5 12.75 -1.84 8.38
CA ARG A 5 14.18 -1.78 8.78
C ARG A 5 14.38 -1.46 10.26
N GLN A 6 13.42 -0.80 10.90
CA GLN A 6 13.57 -0.28 12.25
C GLN A 6 13.47 -1.38 13.31
N THR A 7 12.55 -2.32 13.12
CA THR A 7 12.24 -3.40 14.07
C THR A 7 12.46 -4.79 13.49
N GLY A 8 12.59 -4.91 12.16
CA GLY A 8 12.69 -6.20 11.48
C GLY A 8 11.38 -6.99 11.51
N SER A 9 10.26 -6.39 11.89
CA SER A 9 8.97 -7.08 11.94
C SER A 9 8.43 -7.33 10.54
N ARG A 10 7.75 -8.48 10.35
CA ARG A 10 7.11 -8.83 9.08
C ARG A 10 5.63 -8.47 9.12
N TRP A 11 5.18 -7.74 8.11
CA TRP A 11 3.83 -7.17 8.01
C TRP A 11 3.06 -7.75 6.82
N ASN A 12 1.76 -8.00 7.02
CA ASN A 12 0.85 -8.28 5.92
C ASN A 12 0.33 -6.98 5.26
N LEU A 13 -0.41 -7.12 4.16
CA LEU A 13 -0.93 -5.97 3.41
C LEU A 13 -1.90 -5.10 4.23
N LEU A 14 -2.56 -5.67 5.23
CA LEU A 14 -3.52 -4.99 6.09
C LEU A 14 -2.87 -4.31 7.31
N GLY A 15 -1.55 -4.18 7.32
CA GLY A 15 -0.79 -3.52 8.38
C GLY A 15 -0.72 -4.31 9.69
N GLN A 16 -0.94 -5.63 9.68
CA GLN A 16 -0.74 -6.48 10.85
C GLN A 16 0.67 -7.09 10.85
N ALA A 17 1.37 -6.96 11.98
CA ALA A 17 2.63 -7.65 12.22
C ALA A 17 2.37 -9.13 12.48
N VAL A 18 2.86 -9.99 11.58
CA VAL A 18 2.69 -11.44 11.66
C VAL A 18 3.88 -12.13 12.33
N GLU A 19 5.06 -11.50 12.33
CA GLU A 19 6.30 -11.98 12.95
C GLU A 19 7.17 -10.81 13.43
N GLY A 20 8.16 -11.11 14.28
CA GLY A 20 9.08 -10.12 14.86
C GLY A 20 8.61 -9.58 16.21
N SER A 21 9.33 -8.57 16.71
CA SER A 21 9.10 -7.97 18.03
C SER A 21 7.73 -7.31 18.16
N LEU A 22 7.12 -6.90 17.04
CA LEU A 22 5.79 -6.27 17.03
C LEU A 22 4.64 -7.24 16.70
N LYS A 23 4.89 -8.56 16.66
CA LYS A 23 3.86 -9.56 16.30
C LYS A 23 2.54 -9.34 17.06
N GLY A 24 1.44 -9.33 16.32
CA GLY A 24 0.09 -9.09 16.84
C GLY A 24 -0.34 -7.62 16.84
N GLN A 25 0.58 -6.67 16.71
CA GLN A 25 0.24 -5.26 16.56
C GLN A 25 -0.32 -4.94 15.18
N ARG A 26 -1.07 -3.83 15.10
CA ARG A 26 -1.70 -3.35 13.87
C ARG A 26 -1.43 -1.86 13.68
N LEU A 27 -1.00 -1.50 12.48
CA LEU A 27 -0.85 -0.11 12.09
C LEU A 27 -2.24 0.55 11.97
N PRO A 28 -2.35 1.86 12.30
CA PRO A 28 -3.56 2.61 11.98
C PRO A 28 -3.83 2.55 10.47
N PRO A 29 -5.09 2.30 10.06
CA PRO A 29 -5.43 2.28 8.65
C PRO A 29 -5.28 3.69 8.06
N LEU A 30 -4.62 3.78 6.92
CA LEU A 30 -4.59 5.01 6.12
C LEU A 30 -5.72 4.96 5.10
N PHE A 31 -6.30 6.14 4.85
CA PHE A 31 -7.26 6.29 3.76
C PHE A 31 -6.57 5.98 2.44
N HIS A 32 -7.11 5.01 1.72
CA HIS A 32 -6.64 4.62 0.40
C HIS A 32 -7.83 4.23 -0.46
N THR A 33 -7.62 4.25 -1.78
CA THR A 33 -8.57 3.71 -2.75
C THR A 33 -7.86 2.67 -3.60
N GLN A 34 -8.54 1.55 -3.85
CA GLN A 34 -8.11 0.56 -4.83
C GLN A 34 -8.97 0.76 -6.07
N SER A 35 -8.36 1.18 -7.17
CA SER A 35 -9.05 1.44 -8.43
C SER A 35 -8.20 0.99 -9.61
N LEU A 36 -8.86 0.65 -10.72
CA LEU A 36 -8.17 0.52 -12.01
C LEU A 36 -7.81 1.93 -12.50
N TRP A 37 -6.66 2.07 -13.15
CA TRP A 37 -6.14 3.39 -13.55
C TRP A 37 -7.17 4.17 -14.40
N PHE A 38 -7.93 3.49 -15.28
CA PHE A 38 -8.91 4.15 -16.15
C PHE A 38 -10.15 4.64 -15.40
N TYR A 39 -10.55 3.96 -14.31
CA TYR A 39 -11.61 4.48 -13.42
C TYR A 39 -11.12 5.69 -12.62
N TRP A 40 -9.86 5.68 -12.18
CA TRP A 40 -9.27 6.83 -11.51
C TRP A 40 -9.27 8.07 -12.39
N VAL A 41 -8.83 7.95 -13.65
CA VAL A 41 -8.77 9.09 -14.58
C VAL A 41 -10.17 9.60 -14.96
N ALA A 42 -11.16 8.72 -15.06
CA ALA A 42 -12.55 9.13 -15.27
C ALA A 42 -13.07 10.05 -14.15
N ALA A 43 -12.65 9.83 -12.91
CA ALA A 43 -12.99 10.68 -11.76
C ALA A 43 -11.99 11.83 -11.51
N ASN A 44 -10.76 11.73 -12.01
CA ASN A 44 -9.66 12.69 -11.80
C ASN A 44 -9.04 13.07 -13.15
N PRO A 45 -9.76 13.85 -13.99
CA PRO A 45 -9.39 14.08 -15.39
C PRO A 45 -8.09 14.88 -15.59
N THR A 46 -7.58 15.54 -14.55
CA THR A 46 -6.29 16.25 -14.57
C THR A 46 -5.08 15.35 -14.32
N THR A 47 -5.30 14.06 -14.04
CA THR A 47 -4.22 13.08 -13.83
C THR A 47 -3.46 12.86 -15.14
N THR A 48 -2.17 13.20 -15.17
CA THR A 48 -1.30 12.92 -16.32
C THR A 48 -1.05 11.43 -16.48
N ILE A 49 -1.24 10.91 -17.70
CA ILE A 49 -0.91 9.53 -18.07
C ILE A 49 0.40 9.55 -18.87
N TYR A 50 1.32 8.65 -18.53
CA TYR A 50 2.56 8.42 -19.28
C TYR A 50 2.45 7.12 -20.06
N GLU A 51 2.94 7.12 -21.30
CA GLU A 51 3.02 5.90 -22.11
C GLU A 51 4.13 4.98 -21.59
N GLY A 52 3.89 3.66 -21.66
CA GLY A 52 4.89 2.67 -21.33
C GLY A 52 5.85 2.49 -22.51
N THR A 53 7.15 2.69 -22.29
CA THR A 53 8.17 2.33 -23.28
C THR A 53 8.20 0.81 -23.44
N THR A 54 8.04 0.32 -24.67
CA THR A 54 8.15 -1.10 -25.03
C THR A 54 9.61 -1.48 -25.31
#